data_AF-R5U8B8-F1
#
_entry.id   AF-R5U8B8-F1
#
_cell.length_a   1.000
_cell.length_b   1.000
_cell.length_c   1.000
_cell.angle_alpha   90.00
_cell.angle_beta   90.00
_cell.angle_gamma   90.00
#
_symmetry.space_group_name_H-M   'P 1'
#
loop_
_entity.id
_entity.type
_entity.pdbx_description
1 polymer ?
#
loop_
_entity_poly.entity_id
_entity_poly.type
_entity_poly.pdbx_seq_one_letter_code
_entity_poly.pdbx_strand_id
1 'polypeptide(L)' 'MCKVIAITNQKGRCAKTNVTVNLGIGLAREGKKVALIDNDAQGSLTASLA' A
#
# COMPACT_ATOMS: atom_id res chain seq x y z
N MET A 1 8.61 -12.15 -13.11
CA MET A 1 8.61 -10.68 -13.30
C MET A 1 7.61 -10.08 -12.31
N CYS A 2 7.98 -9.00 -11.61
CA CYS A 2 7.11 -8.34 -10.62
C CYS A 2 6.28 -7.24 -11.30
N LYS A 3 5.02 -7.07 -10.91
CA LYS A 3 4.18 -5.93 -11.33
C LYS A 3 4.25 -4.84 -10.27
N VAL A 4 4.69 -3.64 -10.67
CA VAL A 4 4.75 -2.47 -9.79
C VAL A 4 3.48 -1.65 -9.94
N ILE A 5 2.83 -1.32 -8.82
CA ILE A 5 1.60 -0.52 -8.77
C ILE A 5 1.85 0.67 -7.84
N ALA A 6 1.75 1.89 -8.37
CA ALA A 6 1.90 3.12 -7.60
C ALA A 6 0.52 3.72 -7.31
N ILE A 7 0.16 3.84 -6.03
CA ILE A 7 -1.08 4.50 -5.61
C ILE A 7 -0.76 5.94 -5.25
N THR A 8 -1.11 6.86 -6.16
CA THR A 8 -0.80 8.28 -6.05
C THR A 8 -2.02 9.16 -6.28
N ASN A 9 -2.05 10.28 -5.58
CA ASN A 9 -3.01 11.37 -5.72
C ASN A 9 -2.39 12.60 -5.06
N GLN A 10 -2.39 13.73 -5.77
CA GLN A 10 -1.81 14.99 -5.28
C GLN A 10 -2.54 15.53 -4.04
N LYS A 11 -3.82 15.19 -3.88
CA LYS A 11 -4.61 15.60 -2.71
C LYS A 11 -4.35 14.68 -1.51
N GLY A 12 -4.12 15.29 -0.35
CA GLY A 12 -4.04 14.59 0.94
C GLY A 12 -5.38 13.98 1.36
N ARG A 13 -5.34 12.96 2.23
CA ARG A 13 -6.54 12.30 2.79
C ARG A 13 -7.51 11.73 1.72
N CYS A 14 -6.95 11.18 0.64
CA CYS A 14 -7.72 10.50 -0.42
C CYS A 14 -7.63 8.97 -0.33
N ALA A 15 -7.54 8.43 0.88
CA ALA A 15 -7.49 6.98 1.16
C ALA A 15 -6.34 6.18 0.50
N LYS A 16 -5.31 6.83 -0.07
CA LYS A 16 -4.16 6.17 -0.73
C LYS A 16 -3.54 5.05 0.11
N THR A 17 -3.25 5.34 1.38
CA THR A 17 -2.69 4.39 2.35
C THR A 17 -3.63 3.22 2.59
N ASN A 18 -4.91 3.49 2.89
CA ASN A 18 -5.91 2.44 3.15
C ASN A 18 -6.09 1.52 1.95
N VAL A 19 -6.15 2.08 0.73
CA VAL A 19 -6.23 1.28 -0.50
C VAL A 19 -4.97 0.44 -0.67
N THR A 20 -3.78 1.01 -0.41
CA THR A 20 -2.50 0.28 -0.51
C THR A 20 -2.43 -0.90 0.45
N VAL A 21 -2.81 -0.70 1.72
CA VAL A 21 -2.87 -1.76 2.75
C VAL A 21 -3.83 -2.87 2.32
N ASN A 22 -5.08 -2.53 2.01
CA ASN A 22 -6.11 -3.52 1.73
C ASN A 22 -5.85 -4.28 0.43
N LEU A 23 -5.35 -3.60 -0.60
CA LEU A 23 -4.92 -4.26 -1.83
C LEU A 23 -3.77 -5.24 -1.57
N GLY A 24 -2.80 -4.83 -0.76
CA GLY A 24 -1.69 -5.70 -0.36
C GLY A 24 -2.14 -6.94 0.40
N ILE A 25 -3.01 -6.77 1.40
CA ILE A 25 -3.59 -7.87 2.19
C ILE A 25 -4.42 -8.80 1.30
N GLY A 26 -5.24 -8.27 0.41
CA GLY A 26 -6.05 -9.07 -0.53
C GLY A 26 -5.17 -9.93 -1.44
N LEU A 27 -4.16 -9.33 -2.07
CA LEU A 27 -3.21 -10.05 -2.92
C LEU A 27 -2.41 -11.11 -2.15
N ALA A 28 -1.99 -10.80 -0.92
CA ALA A 28 -1.31 -11.76 -0.06
C ALA A 28 -2.22 -12.94 0.31
N ARG A 29 -3.51 -12.69 0.61
CA ARG A 29 -4.53 -13.73 0.87
C ARG A 29 -4.80 -14.61 -0.34
N GLU A 30 -4.62 -14.10 -1.55
CA GLU A 30 -4.66 -14.87 -2.81
C GLU A 30 -3.36 -15.66 -3.08
N GLY A 31 -2.42 -15.70 -2.12
CA GLY A 31 -1.16 -16.44 -2.24
C GLY A 31 -0.10 -15.74 -3.08
N LYS A 32 -0.27 -14.44 -3.41
CA LYS A 32 0.76 -13.67 -4.12
C LYS A 32 1.85 -13.22 -3.14
N LYS A 33 3.09 -13.19 -3.62
CA LYS A 33 4.18 -12.50 -2.92
C LYS A 33 4.03 -10.99 -3.13
N VAL A 34 3.79 -10.25 -2.06
CA VAL A 34 3.54 -8.81 -2.07
C VAL A 34 4.61 -8.10 -1.24
N ALA A 35 5.11 -7.00 -1.77
CA ALA A 35 5.91 -6.04 -1.02
C ALA A 35 5.17 -4.69 -1.03
N LEU A 36 4.99 -4.11 0.16
CA LEU A 36 4.41 -2.78 0.32
C LEU A 36 5.56 -1.80 0.59
N ILE A 37 5.57 -0.67 -0.13
CA ILE A 37 6.61 0.35 -0.02
C ILE A 37 5.97 1.62 0.50
N ASP A 38 6.44 2.10 1.66
CA ASP A 38 6.01 3.36 2.25
C ASP A 38 6.95 4.48 1.78
N ASN A 39 6.41 5.41 0.99
CA ASN A 39 7.13 6.59 0.53
C ASN A 39 6.43 7.88 1.03
N ASP A 40 5.72 7.79 2.15
CA ASP A 40 5.17 8.95 2.85
C ASP A 40 6.02 9.21 4.11
N ALA A 41 6.51 10.45 4.27
CA ALA A 41 7.30 10.84 5.44
C ALA A 41 6.55 10.64 6.77
N GLN A 42 5.22 10.59 6.75
CA GLN A 42 4.39 10.31 7.92
C GLN A 42 4.36 8.82 8.31
N GLY A 43 4.89 7.92 7.49
CA GLY A 43 4.96 6.49 7.79
C GLY A 43 3.60 5.81 7.98
N SER A 44 2.54 6.39 7.42
CA SER A 44 1.16 5.95 7.69
C SER A 44 0.88 4.52 7.22
N LEU A 45 1.55 4.07 6.14
CA LEU A 45 1.42 2.69 5.65
C LEU A 45 2.08 1.72 6.62
N THR A 46 3.30 2.05 7.06
CA THR A 46 4.05 1.25 8.03
C THR A 46 3.28 1.13 9.35
N ALA A 47 2.75 2.24 9.86
CA ALA A 47 1.96 2.25 11.09
C ALA A 47 0.64 1.45 10.99
N SER A 48 0.07 1.31 9.79
CA SER A 48 -1.17 0.54 9.57
C SER A 48 -0.97 -0.99 9.61
N LEU A 49 0.28 -1.45 9.64
CA LEU A 49 0.66 -2.87 9.61
C LEU A 49 1.36 -3.34 10.89
N ALA A 50 1.62 -2.43 11.82
CA ALA A 50 2.10 -2.74 13.17
C ALA A 50 0.95 -3.26 14.04
#